data_AF-A0A7V9K3X4-F1
#
_entry.id   AF-A0A7V9K3X4-F1
#
_cell.length_a   1.000
_cell.length_b   1.000
_cell.length_c   1.000
_cell.angle_alpha   90.00
_cell.angle_beta   90.00
_cell.angle_gamma   90.00
#
_symmetry.space_group_name_H-M   'P 1'
#
loop_
_entity.id
_entity.type
_entity.pdbx_description
1 polymer ?
#
loop_
_entity_poly.entity_id
_entity_poly.type
_entity_poly.pdbx_seq_one_letter_code
_entity_poly.pdbx_strand_id
1 'polypeptide(L)'
;MKTALTAALALLALAAPAHAESDLGPLVEACEENAPSAAMCTGLAKLGERASAECRRLGVLTDDMCWSQVGRRVLREEVGEYRASQTHRALAFQYDLAGELPLRNTPWIGTHNSFNSPSEMPTVSHTDSNQQLSLTEQLDVDVRSLELDIHWFPTLAAKGQGPVVCHARPKSEGHVGCTTERLLGEVLGDIDTWLAKPANKDQVILLYLEDAIQDGAGYTETKRLLDEKLGNRVMKPSGNSPGRDCAGLPINSLSRDDVRKAGKQVVLVGNCNTGWGSHVYGWDREHDESPNADDFSAFPACDSNDTREATYDSKIMRVFEDSTWIARAPDPTRAPDRGQPMTTASVGHMARCGVDLLGMDQLLPKDGRLEALVWSFAPGEEPALAAGTCTKQRADGRWVKDSCTAKQRAACVKDGAYSLTPQAVTFEDAKDACAAAGATFALPRTGHENSRLRAAAGSDAAWLDHGKPASPVVEPPDRDPVTPPVEVPAAGADAPAAGAETPAAVQVPRAGSPQPVAKTKPKAKSKKKAKAKKRAKKKRRGKRRSRR
;
A
#
# COMPACT_ATOMS: atom_id res chain seq x y z
N MET A 1 -8.25 38.71 -16.77
CA MET A 1 -7.51 37.48 -17.15
C MET A 1 -7.78 36.29 -16.22
N LYS A 2 -7.82 36.44 -14.89
CA LYS A 2 -8.08 35.31 -13.95
C LYS A 2 -9.49 34.71 -13.96
N THR A 3 -10.50 35.45 -14.42
CA THR A 3 -11.91 34.99 -14.49
C THR A 3 -12.30 34.42 -15.85
N ALA A 4 -11.53 34.70 -16.90
CA ALA A 4 -11.80 34.19 -18.24
C ALA A 4 -11.31 32.75 -18.43
N LEU A 5 -10.23 32.36 -17.73
CA LEU A 5 -9.66 31.01 -17.82
C LEU A 5 -10.55 29.98 -17.08
N THR A 6 -11.13 30.35 -15.93
CA THR A 6 -12.01 29.47 -15.14
C THR A 6 -13.36 29.20 -15.84
N ALA A 7 -13.89 30.21 -16.53
CA ALA A 7 -15.12 30.06 -17.31
C ALA A 7 -14.88 29.27 -18.62
N ALA A 8 -13.70 29.43 -19.25
CA ALA A 8 -13.33 28.66 -20.44
C ALA A 8 -13.16 27.15 -20.13
N LEU A 9 -12.58 26.77 -18.98
CA LEU A 9 -12.42 25.37 -18.60
C LEU A 9 -13.75 24.66 -18.26
N ALA A 10 -14.68 25.35 -17.60
CA ALA A 10 -16.00 24.77 -17.29
C ALA A 10 -16.86 24.54 -18.55
N LEU A 11 -16.67 25.36 -19.58
CA LEU A 11 -17.34 25.20 -20.88
C LEU A 11 -16.67 24.14 -21.78
N LEU A 12 -15.35 23.93 -21.66
CA LEU A 12 -14.64 22.85 -22.36
C LEU A 12 -15.03 21.45 -21.84
N ALA A 13 -15.35 21.31 -20.55
CA ALA A 13 -15.83 20.05 -19.98
C ALA A 13 -17.28 19.69 -20.36
N LEU A 14 -18.06 20.65 -20.87
CA LEU A 14 -19.48 20.47 -21.21
C LEU A 14 -19.78 20.58 -22.72
N ALA A 15 -18.80 20.94 -23.55
CA ALA A 15 -19.00 21.21 -24.98
C ALA A 15 -17.90 20.66 -25.91
N ALA A 16 -17.18 19.61 -25.49
CA ALA A 16 -16.31 18.90 -26.43
C ALA A 16 -17.17 17.95 -27.31
N PRO A 17 -17.16 18.10 -28.65
CA PRO A 17 -17.74 17.09 -29.53
C PRO A 17 -16.94 15.79 -29.39
N ALA A 18 -17.59 14.67 -29.69
CA ALA A 18 -17.17 13.29 -29.43
C ALA A 18 -15.89 12.78 -30.14
N HIS A 19 -14.91 13.64 -30.45
CA HIS A 19 -13.68 13.28 -31.16
C HIS A 19 -12.43 14.05 -30.70
N ALA A 20 -12.33 14.41 -29.42
CA ALA A 20 -11.08 14.92 -28.87
C ALA A 20 -10.50 13.89 -27.90
N GLU A 21 -9.30 13.39 -28.22
CA GLU A 21 -8.33 12.85 -27.28
C GLU A 21 -8.03 13.91 -26.21
N SER A 22 -8.95 14.15 -25.26
CA SER A 22 -8.71 15.10 -24.19
C SER A 22 -7.94 14.40 -23.07
N ASP A 23 -6.69 14.04 -23.38
CA ASP A 23 -5.73 13.66 -22.36
C ASP A 23 -5.51 14.87 -21.44
N LEU A 24 -6.00 14.78 -20.21
CA LEU A 24 -5.83 15.82 -19.19
C LEU A 24 -4.42 15.80 -18.59
N GLY A 25 -3.58 14.80 -18.90
CA GLY A 25 -2.20 14.66 -18.41
C GLY A 25 -1.36 15.92 -18.61
N PRO A 26 -1.21 16.44 -19.85
CA PRO A 26 -0.46 17.67 -20.10
C PRO A 26 -0.98 18.90 -19.34
N LEU A 27 -2.30 18.96 -19.08
CA LEU A 27 -2.89 20.06 -18.28
C LEU A 27 -2.60 19.91 -16.79
N VAL A 28 -2.54 18.68 -16.28
CA VAL A 28 -2.14 18.39 -14.90
C VAL A 28 -0.67 18.69 -14.71
N GLU A 29 0.21 18.26 -15.62
CA GLU A 29 1.64 18.56 -15.61
C GLU A 29 1.88 20.08 -15.65
N ALA A 30 1.25 20.79 -16.58
CA ALA A 30 1.33 22.25 -16.64
C ALA A 30 0.77 22.92 -15.37
N CYS A 31 -0.24 22.33 -14.72
CA CYS A 31 -0.73 22.82 -13.44
C CYS A 31 0.32 22.64 -12.34
N GLU A 32 0.94 21.46 -12.23
CA GLU A 32 1.96 21.18 -11.22
C GLU A 32 3.17 22.10 -11.35
N GLU A 33 3.56 22.45 -12.58
CA GLU A 33 4.66 23.38 -12.85
C GLU A 33 4.34 24.84 -12.49
N ASN A 34 3.08 25.27 -12.67
CA ASN A 34 2.74 26.70 -12.69
C ASN A 34 1.77 27.15 -11.59
N ALA A 35 1.09 26.22 -10.91
CA ALA A 35 0.04 26.56 -9.97
C ALA A 35 0.59 26.86 -8.55
N PRO A 36 -0.02 27.83 -7.85
CA PRO A 36 0.36 28.16 -6.48
C PRO A 36 -0.12 27.15 -5.44
N SER A 37 -0.91 26.12 -5.83
CA SER A 37 -1.54 25.18 -4.91
C SER A 37 -1.62 23.77 -5.49
N ALA A 38 -1.01 22.80 -4.79
CA ALA A 38 -1.10 21.39 -5.12
C ALA A 38 -2.54 20.85 -5.10
N ALA A 39 -3.41 21.41 -4.24
CA ALA A 39 -4.79 20.98 -4.11
C ALA A 39 -5.59 21.26 -5.41
N MET A 40 -5.26 22.33 -6.15
CA MET A 40 -5.92 22.60 -7.43
C MET A 40 -5.53 21.58 -8.51
N CYS A 41 -4.24 21.24 -8.61
CA CYS A 41 -3.75 20.30 -9.61
C CYS A 41 -4.17 18.86 -9.30
N THR A 42 -4.09 18.48 -8.03
CA THR A 42 -4.63 17.20 -7.55
C THR A 42 -6.12 17.11 -7.87
N GLY A 43 -6.90 18.17 -7.60
CA GLY A 43 -8.33 18.20 -7.95
C GLY A 43 -8.59 18.04 -9.45
N LEU A 44 -7.76 18.64 -10.32
CA LEU A 44 -7.88 18.48 -11.78
C LEU A 44 -7.57 17.04 -12.22
N ALA A 45 -6.51 16.44 -11.67
CA ALA A 45 -6.18 15.04 -11.94
C ALA A 45 -7.32 14.10 -11.52
N LYS A 46 -7.86 14.30 -10.32
CA LYS A 46 -9.00 13.53 -9.79
C LYS A 46 -10.29 13.69 -10.60
N LEU A 47 -10.53 14.88 -11.18
CA LEU A 47 -11.63 15.08 -12.13
C LEU A 47 -11.42 14.26 -13.42
N GLY A 48 -10.19 14.22 -13.93
CA GLY A 48 -9.84 13.41 -15.10
C GLY A 48 -9.97 11.91 -14.87
N GLU A 49 -9.50 11.43 -13.70
CA GLU A 49 -9.71 10.06 -13.22
C GLU A 49 -11.20 9.67 -13.25
N ARG A 50 -12.04 10.50 -12.63
CA ARG A 50 -13.48 10.29 -12.57
C ARG A 50 -14.13 10.30 -13.94
N ALA A 51 -13.79 11.27 -14.79
CA ALA A 51 -14.36 11.38 -16.14
C ALA A 51 -14.06 10.12 -16.96
N SER A 52 -12.82 9.63 -16.88
CA SER A 52 -12.37 8.41 -17.56
C SER A 52 -13.12 7.17 -17.03
N ALA A 53 -13.26 7.05 -15.71
CA ALA A 53 -14.00 5.95 -15.09
C ALA A 53 -15.49 5.95 -15.44
N GLU A 54 -16.14 7.12 -15.41
CA GLU A 54 -17.57 7.24 -15.75
C GLU A 54 -17.83 6.98 -17.23
N CYS A 55 -16.94 7.46 -18.12
CA CYS A 55 -16.98 7.14 -19.55
C CYS A 55 -17.02 5.62 -19.78
N ARG A 56 -16.13 4.88 -19.11
CA ARG A 56 -16.10 3.41 -19.19
C ARG A 56 -17.36 2.78 -18.61
N ARG A 57 -17.85 3.28 -17.48
CA ARG A 57 -19.05 2.79 -16.82
C ARG A 57 -20.29 2.86 -17.72
N LEU A 58 -20.40 3.93 -18.52
CA LEU A 58 -21.52 4.09 -19.45
C LEU A 58 -21.49 3.07 -20.59
N GLY A 59 -20.31 2.53 -20.94
CA GLY A 59 -20.17 1.48 -21.96
C GLY A 59 -20.58 1.90 -23.38
N VAL A 60 -20.76 3.21 -23.62
CA VAL A 60 -21.16 3.77 -24.92
C VAL A 60 -19.95 4.05 -25.82
N LEU A 61 -18.78 4.29 -25.22
CA LEU A 61 -17.54 4.58 -25.90
C LEU A 61 -16.56 3.41 -25.71
N THR A 62 -15.65 3.25 -26.67
CA THR A 62 -14.56 2.26 -26.57
C THR A 62 -13.54 2.70 -25.51
N ASP A 63 -12.77 1.75 -24.97
CA ASP A 63 -11.87 2.02 -23.83
C ASP A 63 -10.79 3.05 -24.16
N ASP A 64 -10.30 3.07 -25.40
CA ASP A 64 -9.38 4.06 -25.95
C ASP A 64 -9.97 5.48 -25.96
N MET A 65 -11.27 5.61 -26.21
CA MET A 65 -11.98 6.89 -26.14
C MET A 65 -12.24 7.36 -24.70
N CYS A 66 -12.14 6.45 -23.72
CA CYS A 66 -12.27 6.75 -22.30
C CYS A 66 -10.92 6.84 -21.57
N TRP A 67 -9.81 6.84 -22.31
CA TRP A 67 -8.47 6.85 -21.74
C TRP A 67 -8.00 8.28 -21.41
N SER A 68 -7.24 8.40 -20.31
CA SER A 68 -6.41 9.58 -20.00
C SER A 68 -5.18 9.15 -19.22
N GLN A 69 -4.11 9.95 -19.22
CA GLN A 69 -2.90 9.65 -18.43
C GLN A 69 -3.18 9.57 -16.93
N VAL A 70 -4.14 10.35 -16.43
CA VAL A 70 -4.48 10.40 -15.01
C VAL A 70 -5.52 9.35 -14.61
N GLY A 71 -6.39 8.91 -15.52
CA GLY A 71 -7.53 8.01 -15.26
C GLY A 71 -7.48 6.70 -16.02
N ARG A 72 -6.28 6.16 -16.24
CA ARG A 72 -6.05 4.98 -17.06
C ARG A 72 -6.70 3.73 -16.46
N ARG A 73 -7.44 2.98 -17.28
CA ARG A 73 -7.81 1.60 -16.95
C ARG A 73 -6.61 0.68 -17.11
N VAL A 74 -6.35 -0.14 -16.11
CA VAL A 74 -5.40 -1.24 -16.25
C VAL A 74 -6.09 -2.42 -16.92
N LEU A 75 -5.49 -2.90 -18.01
CA LEU A 75 -6.02 -4.08 -18.70
C LEU A 75 -5.50 -5.36 -18.04
N ARG A 76 -6.33 -6.40 -18.01
CA ARG A 76 -5.93 -7.73 -17.52
C ARG A 76 -4.70 -8.28 -18.25
N GLU A 77 -4.55 -7.94 -19.53
CA GLU A 77 -3.37 -8.32 -20.32
C GLU A 77 -2.09 -7.70 -19.73
N GLU A 78 -2.12 -6.45 -19.28
CA GLU A 78 -0.95 -5.81 -18.69
C GLU A 78 -0.54 -6.43 -17.35
N VAL A 79 -1.52 -6.82 -16.54
CA VAL A 79 -1.28 -7.60 -15.33
C VAL A 79 -0.68 -8.97 -15.69
N GLY A 80 -1.19 -9.62 -16.74
CA GLY A 80 -0.64 -10.87 -17.28
C GLY A 80 0.81 -10.73 -17.78
N GLU A 81 1.11 -9.66 -18.51
CA GLU A 81 2.47 -9.33 -18.97
C GLU A 81 3.41 -9.08 -17.79
N TYR A 82 2.96 -8.36 -16.77
CA TYR A 82 3.73 -8.18 -15.55
C TYR A 82 4.04 -9.51 -14.86
N ARG A 83 3.03 -10.38 -14.69
CA ARG A 83 3.23 -11.71 -14.09
C ARG A 83 4.18 -12.60 -14.90
N ALA A 84 4.29 -12.38 -16.21
CA ALA A 84 5.27 -13.05 -17.07
C ALA A 84 6.66 -12.36 -17.08
N SER A 85 6.81 -11.21 -16.43
CA SER A 85 8.03 -10.40 -16.48
C SER A 85 9.16 -10.94 -15.60
N GLN A 86 10.39 -10.52 -15.92
CA GLN A 86 11.55 -10.78 -15.07
C GLN A 86 11.41 -10.07 -13.71
N THR A 87 10.83 -8.87 -13.67
CA THR A 87 10.58 -8.11 -12.45
C THR A 87 9.77 -8.92 -11.45
N HIS A 88 8.64 -9.49 -11.90
CA HIS A 88 7.81 -10.36 -11.06
C HIS A 88 8.59 -11.55 -10.51
N ARG A 89 9.32 -12.29 -11.36
CA ARG A 89 10.14 -13.44 -10.91
C ARG A 89 11.20 -13.04 -9.88
N ALA A 90 11.86 -11.91 -10.08
CA ALA A 90 12.87 -11.42 -9.15
C ALA A 90 12.26 -10.94 -7.83
N LEU A 91 11.10 -10.27 -7.86
CA LEU A 91 10.40 -9.85 -6.65
C LEU A 91 9.80 -11.02 -5.88
N ALA A 92 9.23 -12.01 -6.56
CA ALA A 92 8.77 -13.26 -5.96
C ALA A 92 9.93 -14.00 -5.27
N PHE A 93 11.08 -14.10 -5.94
CA PHE A 93 12.30 -14.63 -5.32
C PHE A 93 12.71 -13.85 -4.07
N GLN A 94 12.74 -12.51 -4.13
CA GLN A 94 13.08 -11.68 -2.97
C GLN A 94 12.06 -11.81 -1.83
N TYR A 95 10.78 -11.99 -2.16
CA TYR A 95 9.71 -12.20 -1.20
C TYR A 95 9.94 -13.51 -0.41
N ASP A 96 10.24 -14.61 -1.10
CA ASP A 96 10.57 -15.87 -0.44
C ASP A 96 11.91 -15.83 0.29
N LEU A 97 12.90 -15.17 -0.31
CA LEU A 97 14.19 -14.95 0.31
C LEU A 97 14.04 -14.24 1.66
N ALA A 98 13.18 -13.24 1.80
CA ALA A 98 12.96 -12.57 3.08
C ALA A 98 12.00 -13.33 4.04
N GLY A 99 11.46 -14.50 3.66
CA GLY A 99 10.38 -15.19 4.38
C GLY A 99 10.67 -15.54 5.84
N GLU A 100 11.91 -15.93 6.14
CA GLU A 100 12.38 -16.33 7.49
C GLU A 100 12.77 -15.13 8.37
N LEU A 101 12.86 -13.92 7.80
CA LEU A 101 13.25 -12.76 8.57
C LEU A 101 12.15 -12.39 9.56
N PRO A 102 12.52 -11.86 10.75
CA PRO A 102 11.55 -11.20 11.61
C PRO A 102 10.81 -10.09 10.83
N LEU A 103 9.53 -9.89 11.11
CA LEU A 103 8.71 -8.87 10.43
C LEU A 103 9.32 -7.47 10.50
N ARG A 104 10.13 -7.16 11.53
CA ARG A 104 10.87 -5.88 11.63
C ARG A 104 11.87 -5.62 10.51
N ASN A 105 12.32 -6.65 9.79
CA ASN A 105 13.32 -6.57 8.73
C ASN A 105 12.78 -7.15 7.41
N THR A 106 11.48 -7.42 7.34
CA THR A 106 10.86 -8.09 6.19
C THR A 106 10.30 -7.04 5.24
N PRO A 107 10.78 -6.97 3.98
CA PRO A 107 10.22 -6.03 3.01
C PRO A 107 8.79 -6.39 2.60
N TRP A 108 7.95 -5.37 2.51
CA TRP A 108 6.55 -5.37 2.13
C TRP A 108 6.34 -4.33 1.02
N ILE A 109 6.02 -4.82 -0.17
CA ILE A 109 5.46 -3.99 -1.22
C ILE A 109 4.00 -3.75 -0.84
N GLY A 110 3.64 -2.50 -0.63
CA GLY A 110 2.31 -2.11 -0.18
C GLY A 110 1.74 -0.95 -0.97
N THR A 111 0.46 -0.70 -0.73
CA THR A 111 -0.31 0.42 -1.29
C THR A 111 -1.03 1.14 -0.16
N HIS A 112 -1.13 2.46 -0.26
CA HIS A 112 -1.90 3.27 0.69
C HIS A 112 -3.36 3.34 0.25
N ASN A 113 -4.29 3.20 1.20
CA ASN A 113 -5.73 3.11 0.96
C ASN A 113 -6.06 2.20 -0.23
N SER A 114 -5.57 0.96 -0.18
CA SER A 114 -5.56 0.02 -1.30
C SER A 114 -6.93 -0.17 -1.96
N PHE A 115 -8.02 -0.05 -1.19
CA PHE A 115 -9.39 -0.17 -1.67
C PHE A 115 -9.88 1.04 -2.50
N ASN A 116 -9.24 2.20 -2.35
CA ASN A 116 -9.72 3.46 -2.90
C ASN A 116 -9.37 3.57 -4.39
N SER A 117 -10.08 2.82 -5.22
CA SER A 117 -9.85 2.72 -6.66
C SER A 117 -11.14 2.86 -7.47
N PRO A 118 -11.11 3.58 -8.61
CA PRO A 118 -12.26 3.64 -9.51
C PRO A 118 -12.55 2.30 -10.21
N SER A 119 -11.63 1.34 -10.15
CA SER A 119 -11.82 -0.02 -10.68
C SER A 119 -12.70 -0.90 -9.79
N GLU A 120 -12.97 -0.48 -8.54
CA GLU A 120 -13.80 -1.23 -7.59
C GLU A 120 -15.29 -0.90 -7.76
N MET A 121 -15.67 0.37 -7.58
CA MET A 121 -17.04 0.86 -7.71
C MET A 121 -17.04 2.38 -7.88
N PRO A 122 -17.96 3.02 -8.61
CA PRO A 122 -18.07 4.48 -8.59
C PRO A 122 -18.71 4.98 -7.28
N THR A 123 -17.95 5.68 -6.44
CA THR A 123 -18.44 6.34 -5.21
C THR A 123 -17.81 7.72 -5.06
N VAL A 124 -18.26 8.53 -4.10
CA VAL A 124 -17.61 9.83 -3.81
C VAL A 124 -16.18 9.63 -3.31
N SER A 125 -15.92 8.62 -2.46
CA SER A 125 -14.55 8.31 -2.02
C SER A 125 -13.61 8.05 -3.21
N HIS A 126 -14.07 7.30 -4.21
CA HIS A 126 -13.28 6.98 -5.41
C HIS A 126 -13.12 8.15 -6.39
N THR A 127 -13.83 9.27 -6.19
CA THR A 127 -13.51 10.52 -6.90
C THR A 127 -12.24 11.18 -6.41
N ASP A 128 -11.67 10.67 -5.32
CA ASP A 128 -10.39 11.08 -4.76
C ASP A 128 -9.50 9.84 -4.57
N SER A 129 -9.26 9.10 -5.65
CA SER A 129 -8.69 7.74 -5.61
C SER A 129 -7.22 7.70 -5.19
N ASN A 130 -6.80 6.63 -4.51
CA ASN A 130 -5.38 6.34 -4.28
C ASN A 130 -4.81 5.41 -5.34
N GLN A 131 -5.64 4.56 -5.96
CA GLN A 131 -5.18 3.47 -6.83
C GLN A 131 -5.97 3.40 -8.13
N GLN A 132 -5.35 2.94 -9.23
CA GLN A 132 -6.07 2.57 -10.46
C GLN A 132 -6.40 1.07 -10.54
N LEU A 133 -5.59 0.24 -9.88
CA LEU A 133 -5.76 -1.20 -9.80
C LEU A 133 -6.84 -1.57 -8.78
N SER A 134 -7.66 -2.58 -9.08
CA SER A 134 -8.46 -3.25 -8.04
C SER A 134 -7.55 -3.92 -7.01
N LEU A 135 -8.07 -4.21 -5.82
CA LEU A 135 -7.35 -4.89 -4.74
C LEU A 135 -6.70 -6.20 -5.21
N THR A 136 -7.43 -7.00 -5.99
CA THR A 136 -6.88 -8.28 -6.48
C THR A 136 -5.82 -8.08 -7.56
N GLU A 137 -5.92 -7.04 -8.38
CA GLU A 137 -4.87 -6.72 -9.36
C GLU A 137 -3.62 -6.18 -8.68
N GLN A 138 -3.75 -5.42 -7.58
CA GLN A 138 -2.61 -5.02 -6.73
C GLN A 138 -1.87 -6.27 -6.21
N LEU A 139 -2.60 -7.26 -5.69
CA LEU A 139 -2.02 -8.53 -5.26
C LEU A 139 -1.35 -9.29 -6.43
N ASP A 140 -1.93 -9.25 -7.63
CA ASP A 140 -1.34 -9.85 -8.82
C ASP A 140 -0.07 -9.12 -9.31
N VAL A 141 0.19 -7.89 -8.85
CA VAL A 141 1.44 -7.13 -9.10
C VAL A 141 2.37 -7.04 -7.88
N ASP A 142 2.45 -8.13 -7.11
CA ASP A 142 3.35 -8.34 -5.97
C ASP A 142 3.10 -7.50 -4.71
N VAL A 143 2.01 -6.74 -4.64
CA VAL A 143 1.59 -6.09 -3.40
C VAL A 143 1.22 -7.14 -2.36
N ARG A 144 1.75 -7.04 -1.15
CA ARG A 144 1.47 -7.94 -0.01
C ARG A 144 1.16 -7.20 1.28
N SER A 145 1.17 -5.86 1.26
CA SER A 145 0.58 -5.05 2.31
C SER A 145 -0.59 -4.25 1.74
N LEU A 146 -1.79 -4.47 2.28
CA LEU A 146 -3.00 -3.75 1.89
C LEU A 146 -3.51 -2.92 3.06
N GLU A 147 -4.18 -1.82 2.77
CA GLU A 147 -4.70 -0.85 3.73
C GLU A 147 -6.18 -0.56 3.47
N LEU A 148 -7.01 -0.72 4.50
CA LEU A 148 -8.47 -0.57 4.45
C LEU A 148 -8.96 0.38 5.54
N ASP A 149 -9.67 1.44 5.15
CA ASP A 149 -10.30 2.39 6.06
C ASP A 149 -11.72 1.94 6.38
N ILE A 150 -11.96 1.50 7.61
CA ILE A 150 -13.26 0.91 7.98
C ILE A 150 -14.12 1.94 8.69
N HIS A 151 -15.27 2.25 8.09
CA HIS A 151 -16.28 3.12 8.66
C HIS A 151 -17.55 2.36 9.02
N TRP A 152 -18.17 2.71 10.15
CA TRP A 152 -19.53 2.27 10.48
C TRP A 152 -20.55 3.27 9.94
N PHE A 153 -21.19 2.93 8.82
CA PHE A 153 -21.92 3.91 8.00
C PHE A 153 -23.32 3.43 7.59
N PRO A 154 -24.33 4.32 7.50
CA PRO A 154 -25.64 3.98 6.95
C PRO A 154 -25.55 3.67 5.45
N THR A 155 -25.89 2.45 5.04
CA THR A 155 -25.87 2.02 3.65
C THR A 155 -27.10 1.18 3.31
N LEU A 156 -27.61 1.37 2.09
CA LEU A 156 -28.72 0.60 1.56
C LEU A 156 -28.36 -0.89 1.40
N ALA A 157 -27.10 -1.19 1.08
CA ALA A 157 -26.61 -2.57 0.94
C ALA A 157 -26.76 -3.36 2.25
N ALA A 158 -26.52 -2.72 3.40
CA ALA A 158 -26.73 -3.33 4.72
C ALA A 158 -28.17 -3.18 5.25
N LYS A 159 -29.08 -2.55 4.50
CA LYS A 159 -30.45 -2.21 4.94
C LYS A 159 -30.47 -1.47 6.30
N GLY A 160 -29.48 -0.61 6.54
CA GLY A 160 -29.23 -0.02 7.85
C GLY A 160 -27.79 0.47 7.99
N GLN A 161 -27.18 0.24 9.15
CA GLN A 161 -25.74 0.48 9.33
C GLN A 161 -24.92 -0.78 9.03
N GLY A 162 -23.76 -0.60 8.41
CA GLY A 162 -22.82 -1.68 8.14
C GLY A 162 -21.37 -1.16 8.13
N PRO A 163 -20.38 -2.06 8.27
CA PRO A 163 -18.99 -1.69 8.08
C PRO A 163 -18.72 -1.58 6.57
N VAL A 164 -18.31 -0.40 6.13
CA VAL A 164 -17.92 -0.11 4.75
C VAL A 164 -16.45 0.23 4.68
N VAL A 165 -15.83 0.00 3.52
CA VAL A 165 -14.46 0.47 3.26
C VAL A 165 -14.55 1.77 2.48
N CYS A 166 -14.09 2.86 3.08
CA CYS A 166 -14.39 4.20 2.58
C CYS A 166 -13.26 5.19 2.90
N HIS A 167 -12.83 5.94 1.88
CA HIS A 167 -11.87 7.02 2.05
C HIS A 167 -12.63 8.29 2.43
N ALA A 168 -12.63 8.62 3.73
CA ALA A 168 -13.43 9.72 4.29
C ALA A 168 -12.84 10.32 5.56
N ARG A 169 -13.42 11.46 5.96
CA ARG A 169 -13.16 12.05 7.29
C ARG A 169 -13.66 11.13 8.41
N PRO A 170 -13.07 11.22 9.62
CA PRO A 170 -13.49 10.40 10.75
C PRO A 170 -14.95 10.67 11.18
N LYS A 171 -15.50 9.77 12.02
CA LYS A 171 -16.86 9.88 12.59
C LYS A 171 -17.16 11.24 13.22
N SER A 172 -16.18 11.87 13.87
CA SER A 172 -16.32 13.20 14.48
C SER A 172 -16.63 14.32 13.48
N GLU A 173 -16.34 14.08 12.21
CA GLU A 173 -16.59 14.99 11.09
C GLU A 173 -17.71 14.46 10.18
N GLY A 174 -18.46 13.45 10.64
CA GLY A 174 -19.66 12.98 9.96
C GLY A 174 -19.42 12.06 8.77
N HIS A 175 -18.26 11.39 8.69
CA HIS A 175 -17.95 10.47 7.59
C HIS A 175 -17.97 11.15 6.20
N VAL A 176 -17.60 12.43 6.12
CA VAL A 176 -17.58 13.18 4.86
C VAL A 176 -16.60 12.52 3.90
N GLY A 177 -17.15 11.94 2.83
CA GLY A 177 -16.45 11.10 1.85
C GLY A 177 -17.22 9.81 1.56
N CYS A 178 -17.96 9.28 2.55
CA CYS A 178 -18.78 8.08 2.38
C CYS A 178 -20.18 8.36 1.80
N THR A 179 -20.64 7.45 0.97
CA THR A 179 -21.89 7.41 0.23
C THR A 179 -22.45 5.99 0.11
N THR A 180 -22.06 5.24 -0.92
CA THR A 180 -22.56 3.90 -1.24
C THR A 180 -21.41 2.90 -1.36
N GLU A 181 -20.38 3.06 -0.54
CA GLU A 181 -19.18 2.24 -0.60
C GLU A 181 -19.47 0.77 -0.32
N ARG A 182 -18.55 -0.07 -0.84
CA ARG A 182 -18.60 -1.52 -0.70
C ARG A 182 -18.62 -1.91 0.76
N LEU A 183 -19.37 -2.96 1.07
CA LEU A 183 -19.37 -3.54 2.40
C LEU A 183 -18.02 -4.21 2.65
N LEU A 184 -17.50 -4.12 3.88
CA LEU A 184 -16.26 -4.79 4.27
C LEU A 184 -16.29 -6.29 3.93
N GLY A 185 -17.44 -6.95 4.09
CA GLY A 185 -17.60 -8.37 3.78
C GLY A 185 -17.38 -8.72 2.31
N GLU A 186 -17.68 -7.80 1.38
CA GLU A 186 -17.44 -8.00 -0.06
C GLU A 186 -15.95 -7.87 -0.34
N VAL A 187 -15.31 -6.82 0.20
CA VAL A 187 -13.88 -6.57 0.05
C VAL A 187 -13.03 -7.71 0.61
N LEU A 188 -13.36 -8.19 1.82
CA LEU A 188 -12.70 -9.36 2.41
C LEU A 188 -12.94 -10.65 1.61
N GLY A 189 -14.10 -10.76 0.94
CA GLY A 189 -14.41 -11.88 0.05
C GLY A 189 -13.51 -11.95 -1.17
N ASP A 190 -13.14 -10.80 -1.74
CA ASP A 190 -12.19 -10.74 -2.86
C ASP A 190 -10.79 -11.18 -2.43
N ILE A 191 -10.35 -10.73 -1.24
CA ILE A 191 -9.07 -11.14 -0.65
C ILE A 191 -9.06 -12.65 -0.36
N ASP A 192 -10.11 -13.19 0.24
CA ASP A 192 -10.22 -14.65 0.49
C ASP A 192 -10.20 -15.44 -0.83
N THR A 193 -10.94 -14.99 -1.83
CA THR A 193 -10.98 -15.63 -3.16
C THR A 193 -9.59 -15.65 -3.79
N TRP A 194 -8.84 -14.55 -3.71
CA TRP A 194 -7.46 -14.50 -4.20
C TRP A 194 -6.54 -15.45 -3.42
N LEU A 195 -6.61 -15.45 -2.09
CA LEU A 195 -5.81 -16.32 -1.21
C LEU A 195 -6.13 -17.82 -1.36
N ALA A 196 -7.35 -18.15 -1.77
CA ALA A 196 -7.79 -19.53 -1.97
C ALA A 196 -7.20 -20.18 -3.24
N LYS A 197 -6.72 -19.37 -4.20
CA LYS A 197 -6.12 -19.89 -5.44
C LYS A 197 -4.90 -20.77 -5.12
N PRO A 198 -4.73 -21.93 -5.78
CA PRO A 198 -3.58 -22.81 -5.54
C PRO A 198 -2.22 -22.12 -5.65
N ALA A 199 -2.08 -21.20 -6.61
CA ALA A 199 -0.85 -20.43 -6.84
C ALA A 199 -0.53 -19.44 -5.70
N ASN A 200 -1.47 -19.17 -4.79
CA ASN A 200 -1.34 -18.16 -3.74
C ASN A 200 -1.30 -18.75 -2.33
N LYS A 201 -1.23 -20.08 -2.19
CA LYS A 201 -1.34 -20.78 -0.89
C LYS A 201 -0.22 -20.45 0.08
N ASP A 202 0.94 -20.07 -0.43
CA ASP A 202 2.13 -19.66 0.31
C ASP A 202 2.24 -18.13 0.47
N GLN A 203 1.25 -17.37 0.02
CA GLN A 203 1.26 -15.92 0.12
C GLN A 203 0.76 -15.49 1.49
N VAL A 204 1.43 -14.48 2.06
CA VAL A 204 1.08 -13.86 3.33
C VAL A 204 0.80 -12.39 3.07
N ILE A 205 -0.35 -11.91 3.54
CA ILE A 205 -0.77 -10.52 3.43
C ILE A 205 -0.71 -9.86 4.80
N LEU A 206 -0.05 -8.70 4.87
CA LEU A 206 -0.17 -7.76 5.98
C LEU A 206 -1.35 -6.81 5.68
N LEU A 207 -2.48 -7.01 6.35
CA LEU A 207 -3.68 -6.23 6.12
C LEU A 207 -3.86 -5.21 7.25
N TYR A 208 -3.59 -3.95 6.93
CA TYR A 208 -3.81 -2.81 7.82
C TYR A 208 -5.26 -2.35 7.75
N LEU A 209 -5.90 -2.30 8.92
CA LEU A 209 -7.26 -1.82 9.12
C LEU A 209 -7.21 -0.50 9.90
N GLU A 210 -7.48 0.61 9.23
CA GLU A 210 -7.60 1.92 9.89
C GLU A 210 -8.97 2.04 10.56
N ASP A 211 -8.95 2.40 11.85
CA ASP A 211 -10.15 2.44 12.70
C ASP A 211 -10.88 3.79 12.61
N ALA A 212 -11.86 3.84 11.71
CA ALA A 212 -12.88 4.88 11.67
C ALA A 212 -14.27 4.37 12.10
N ILE A 213 -14.33 3.22 12.76
CA ILE A 213 -15.56 2.52 13.18
C ILE A 213 -16.16 3.25 14.38
N GLN A 214 -15.38 3.39 15.46
CA GLN A 214 -15.73 4.11 16.69
C GLN A 214 -17.16 3.79 17.23
N ASP A 215 -17.59 2.53 17.11
CA ASP A 215 -18.91 2.07 17.49
C ASP A 215 -18.91 0.59 17.91
N GLY A 216 -19.56 0.26 19.03
CA GLY A 216 -19.57 -1.09 19.58
C GLY A 216 -20.26 -2.14 18.68
N ALA A 217 -21.37 -1.76 18.03
CA ALA A 217 -22.04 -2.63 17.07
C ALA A 217 -21.17 -2.80 15.81
N GLY A 218 -20.52 -1.71 15.38
CA GLY A 218 -19.59 -1.74 14.25
C GLY A 218 -18.39 -2.66 14.46
N TYR A 219 -17.75 -2.65 15.63
CA TYR A 219 -16.68 -3.61 15.93
C TYR A 219 -17.19 -5.04 16.00
N THR A 220 -18.39 -5.25 16.54
CA THR A 220 -19.00 -6.58 16.63
C THR A 220 -19.21 -7.16 15.24
N GLU A 221 -19.79 -6.39 14.33
CA GLU A 221 -20.04 -6.80 12.95
C GLU A 221 -18.74 -6.95 12.15
N THR A 222 -17.77 -6.07 12.35
CA THR A 222 -16.44 -6.16 11.72
C THR A 222 -15.74 -7.47 12.09
N LYS A 223 -15.71 -7.84 13.37
CA LYS A 223 -15.14 -9.13 13.80
C LYS A 223 -15.88 -10.31 13.19
N ARG A 224 -17.22 -10.27 13.15
CA ARG A 224 -18.05 -11.31 12.54
C ARG A 224 -17.67 -11.52 11.08
N LEU A 225 -17.46 -10.44 10.32
CA LEU A 225 -17.04 -10.50 8.91
C LEU A 225 -15.59 -10.98 8.75
N LEU A 226 -14.67 -10.58 9.63
CA LEU A 226 -13.30 -11.11 9.63
C LEU A 226 -13.29 -12.63 9.87
N ASP A 227 -14.11 -13.11 10.82
CA ASP A 227 -14.27 -14.54 11.09
C ASP A 227 -14.93 -15.29 9.93
N GLU A 228 -15.97 -14.70 9.32
CA GLU A 228 -16.70 -15.30 8.21
C GLU A 228 -15.84 -15.41 6.95
N LYS A 229 -15.13 -14.34 6.59
CA LYS A 229 -14.42 -14.24 5.30
C LYS A 229 -13.00 -14.74 5.36
N LEU A 230 -12.24 -14.39 6.40
CA LEU A 230 -10.83 -14.77 6.51
C LEU A 230 -10.61 -15.90 7.51
N GLY A 231 -11.40 -15.94 8.59
CA GLY A 231 -11.48 -17.04 9.55
C GLY A 231 -10.13 -17.64 9.93
N ASN A 232 -9.93 -18.90 9.55
CA ASN A 232 -8.73 -19.66 9.90
C ASN A 232 -7.45 -19.19 9.21
N ARG A 233 -7.51 -18.32 8.20
CA ARG A 233 -6.31 -17.76 7.56
C ARG A 233 -5.62 -16.70 8.40
N VAL A 234 -6.32 -16.13 9.40
CA VAL A 234 -5.77 -15.06 10.23
C VAL A 234 -4.84 -15.61 11.31
N MET A 235 -3.62 -15.10 11.37
CA MET A 235 -2.76 -15.21 12.54
C MET A 235 -3.28 -14.23 13.60
N LYS A 236 -4.02 -14.74 14.59
CA LYS A 236 -4.67 -13.90 15.61
C LYS A 236 -3.72 -13.57 16.78
N PRO A 237 -3.91 -12.42 17.44
CA PRO A 237 -3.18 -12.09 18.66
C PRO A 237 -3.41 -13.08 19.81
N SER A 238 -2.36 -13.45 20.54
CA SER A 238 -2.39 -14.41 21.64
C SER A 238 -2.54 -13.74 23.02
N GLY A 239 -3.48 -12.81 23.14
CA GLY A 239 -3.72 -12.02 24.36
C GLY A 239 -3.18 -10.59 24.28
N ASN A 240 -3.34 -9.79 25.34
CA ASN A 240 -3.00 -8.37 25.31
C ASN A 240 -1.56 -8.08 25.71
N SER A 241 -0.97 -7.01 25.16
CA SER A 241 0.29 -6.48 25.65
C SER A 241 0.12 -5.81 27.03
N PRO A 242 1.16 -5.80 27.89
CA PRO A 242 1.10 -5.13 29.19
C PRO A 242 0.63 -3.67 29.09
N GLY A 243 -0.43 -3.34 29.84
CA GLY A 243 -1.00 -1.99 29.90
C GLY A 243 -1.74 -1.55 28.64
N ARG A 244 -2.13 -2.48 27.76
CA ARG A 244 -2.92 -2.22 26.55
C ARG A 244 -4.09 -3.20 26.45
N ASP A 245 -5.07 -2.82 25.65
CA ASP A 245 -6.25 -3.65 25.35
C ASP A 245 -6.13 -4.44 24.04
N CYS A 246 -4.93 -4.45 23.45
CA CYS A 246 -4.56 -5.22 22.27
C CYS A 246 -3.13 -5.76 22.46
N ALA A 247 -2.78 -6.82 21.72
CA ALA A 247 -1.37 -7.21 21.56
C ALA A 247 -0.71 -6.37 20.47
N GLY A 248 0.52 -5.91 20.70
CA GLY A 248 1.37 -5.43 19.61
C GLY A 248 1.74 -6.56 18.66
N LEU A 249 1.94 -6.24 17.39
CA LEU A 249 2.48 -7.18 16.42
C LEU A 249 3.87 -7.66 16.90
N PRO A 250 4.14 -8.98 16.99
CA PRO A 250 5.43 -9.50 17.47
C PRO A 250 6.54 -9.39 16.41
N ILE A 251 6.92 -8.16 16.04
CA ILE A 251 7.81 -7.86 14.91
C ILE A 251 9.21 -8.48 15.00
N ASN A 252 9.67 -8.81 16.20
CA ASN A 252 11.00 -9.35 16.46
C ASN A 252 11.08 -10.88 16.42
N SER A 253 9.94 -11.56 16.49
CA SER A 253 9.90 -13.02 16.65
C SER A 253 8.94 -13.73 15.70
N LEU A 254 8.07 -13.00 15.02
CA LEU A 254 7.22 -13.52 13.96
C LEU A 254 7.88 -13.25 12.61
N SER A 255 7.85 -14.23 11.72
CA SER A 255 8.25 -14.14 10.32
C SER A 255 7.07 -14.49 9.39
N ARG A 256 7.19 -14.27 8.08
CA ARG A 256 6.19 -14.77 7.12
C ARG A 256 6.15 -16.30 7.11
N ASP A 257 7.29 -16.95 7.28
CA ASP A 257 7.36 -18.41 7.33
C ASP A 257 6.71 -19.00 8.58
N ASP A 258 6.77 -18.32 9.72
CA ASP A 258 6.01 -18.72 10.90
C ASP A 258 4.49 -18.64 10.66
N VAL A 259 4.03 -17.60 9.94
CA VAL A 259 2.62 -17.45 9.53
C VAL A 259 2.21 -18.63 8.64
N ARG A 260 3.00 -18.94 7.60
CA ARG A 260 2.76 -20.08 6.70
C ARG A 260 2.76 -21.41 7.46
N LYS A 261 3.76 -21.62 8.34
CA LYS A 261 3.93 -22.83 9.15
C LYS A 261 2.76 -23.06 10.11
N ALA A 262 2.12 -21.99 10.57
CA ALA A 262 0.88 -22.04 11.35
C ALA A 262 -0.38 -22.29 10.49
N GLY A 263 -0.23 -22.49 9.18
CA GLY A 263 -1.33 -22.65 8.23
C GLY A 263 -2.12 -21.36 8.01
N LYS A 264 -1.50 -20.20 8.23
CA LYS A 264 -2.10 -18.87 8.13
C LYS A 264 -1.59 -18.15 6.88
N GLN A 265 -2.33 -17.15 6.44
CA GLN A 265 -2.00 -16.30 5.28
C GLN A 265 -2.25 -14.81 5.54
N VAL A 266 -2.89 -14.42 6.65
CA VAL A 266 -3.21 -13.01 6.92
C VAL A 266 -2.74 -12.61 8.30
N VAL A 267 -2.03 -11.48 8.38
CA VAL A 267 -1.71 -10.78 9.62
C VAL A 267 -2.50 -9.47 9.62
N LEU A 268 -3.42 -9.32 10.57
CA LEU A 268 -4.24 -8.11 10.72
C LEU A 268 -3.56 -7.13 11.68
N VAL A 269 -3.36 -5.90 11.23
CA VAL A 269 -2.83 -4.80 12.05
C VAL A 269 -3.79 -3.62 12.02
N GLY A 270 -3.79 -2.78 13.05
CA GLY A 270 -4.71 -1.64 13.14
C GLY A 270 -4.47 -0.80 14.37
N ASN A 271 -5.27 0.25 14.53
CA ASN A 271 -5.25 1.04 15.77
C ASN A 271 -5.61 0.15 16.97
N CYS A 272 -4.87 0.31 18.06
CA CYS A 272 -5.11 -0.50 19.26
C CYS A 272 -6.47 -0.17 19.89
N ASN A 273 -7.43 -1.09 19.80
CA ASN A 273 -8.79 -0.87 20.28
C ASN A 273 -9.38 -2.12 20.95
N THR A 274 -10.05 -1.96 22.10
CA THR A 274 -10.73 -3.05 22.83
C THR A 274 -11.81 -3.74 21.97
N GLY A 275 -12.42 -3.00 21.04
CA GLY A 275 -13.51 -3.50 20.20
C GLY A 275 -13.12 -4.69 19.33
N TRP A 276 -11.86 -4.75 18.88
CA TRP A 276 -11.35 -5.74 17.93
C TRP A 276 -9.98 -6.34 18.28
N GLY A 277 -9.38 -6.00 19.42
CA GLY A 277 -8.02 -6.42 19.80
C GLY A 277 -7.80 -7.93 19.90
N SER A 278 -8.88 -8.74 19.90
CA SER A 278 -8.81 -10.20 19.78
C SER A 278 -8.55 -10.72 18.35
N HIS A 279 -8.65 -9.84 17.35
CA HIS A 279 -8.45 -10.15 15.93
C HIS A 279 -7.29 -9.36 15.33
N VAL A 280 -7.12 -8.11 15.77
CA VAL A 280 -6.22 -7.14 15.14
C VAL A 280 -5.07 -6.81 16.10
N TYR A 281 -3.83 -6.97 15.63
CA TYR A 281 -2.66 -6.52 16.37
C TYR A 281 -2.59 -4.99 16.37
N GLY A 282 -2.20 -4.42 17.51
CA GLY A 282 -1.90 -2.99 17.62
C GLY A 282 -0.67 -2.62 16.80
N TRP A 283 -0.83 -1.61 15.93
CA TRP A 283 0.16 -1.16 14.96
C TRP A 283 1.00 0.03 15.46
N ASP A 284 0.39 0.96 16.19
CA ASP A 284 0.93 2.31 16.51
C ASP A 284 2.32 2.39 17.18
N ARG A 285 2.80 1.30 17.78
CA ARG A 285 4.11 1.27 18.47
C ARG A 285 5.17 0.45 17.75
N GLU A 286 4.75 -0.35 16.78
CA GLU A 286 5.59 -1.35 16.14
C GLU A 286 6.22 -0.81 14.83
N HIS A 287 5.81 0.40 14.42
CA HIS A 287 6.32 1.05 13.22
C HIS A 287 6.72 2.52 13.48
N ASP A 288 7.53 3.05 12.56
CA ASP A 288 7.78 4.47 12.38
C ASP A 288 7.38 4.83 10.96
N GLU A 289 6.48 5.79 10.79
CA GLU A 289 5.97 6.17 9.48
C GLU A 289 6.39 7.58 9.07
N SER A 290 6.61 7.75 7.77
CA SER A 290 6.86 9.02 7.13
C SER A 290 6.03 9.16 5.85
N PRO A 291 5.35 10.29 5.64
CA PRO A 291 4.74 10.60 4.34
C PRO A 291 5.74 11.19 3.33
N ASN A 292 7.02 11.34 3.71
CA ASN A 292 8.03 12.02 2.89
C ASN A 292 9.01 11.01 2.25
N ALA A 293 8.91 10.85 0.93
CA ALA A 293 9.82 10.01 0.14
C ALA A 293 11.14 10.70 -0.25
N ASP A 294 11.18 12.03 -0.24
CA ASP A 294 12.34 12.86 -0.65
C ASP A 294 13.52 12.82 0.32
N ASP A 295 13.30 12.37 1.55
CA ASP A 295 14.35 12.36 2.55
C ASP A 295 15.45 11.33 2.21
N PHE A 296 15.20 10.37 1.32
CA PHE A 296 16.12 9.25 1.04
C PHE A 296 17.11 9.52 -0.10
N SER A 297 18.36 9.77 0.28
CA SER A 297 19.52 9.72 -0.62
C SER A 297 20.04 8.28 -0.79
N ALA A 298 20.99 8.09 -1.71
CA ALA A 298 21.57 6.78 -1.95
C ALA A 298 22.29 6.24 -0.70
N PHE A 299 22.28 4.91 -0.54
CA PHE A 299 23.09 4.24 0.47
C PHE A 299 24.60 4.58 0.27
N PRO A 300 25.39 4.82 1.33
CA PRO A 300 25.05 4.66 2.75
C PRO A 300 24.46 5.92 3.39
N ALA A 301 24.38 7.03 2.67
CA ALA A 301 23.89 8.29 3.22
C ALA A 301 22.41 8.18 3.62
N CYS A 302 21.60 7.44 2.84
CA CYS A 302 20.18 7.21 3.13
C CYS A 302 19.49 8.54 3.45
N ASP A 303 18.63 8.66 4.45
CA ASP A 303 18.13 9.98 4.84
C ASP A 303 18.94 10.66 5.95
N SER A 304 18.77 11.98 5.97
CA SER A 304 19.54 12.91 6.81
C SER A 304 19.16 12.93 8.30
N ASN A 305 18.20 12.13 8.77
CA ASN A 305 17.84 12.11 10.20
C ASN A 305 18.73 11.14 11.00
N ASP A 306 19.74 11.71 11.64
CA ASP A 306 20.78 11.13 12.55
C ASP A 306 20.33 10.16 13.68
N THR A 307 19.06 9.73 13.75
CA THR A 307 18.53 8.86 14.83
C THR A 307 18.08 7.46 14.36
N ARG A 308 18.51 7.02 13.18
CA ARG A 308 17.90 5.87 12.49
C ARG A 308 18.35 4.47 12.88
N GLU A 309 19.63 4.20 13.19
CA GLU A 309 20.05 2.82 13.51
C GLU A 309 19.21 2.21 14.64
N ALA A 310 19.05 2.94 15.76
CA ALA A 310 18.24 2.47 16.89
C ALA A 310 16.73 2.35 16.56
N THR A 311 16.23 3.11 15.57
CA THR A 311 14.81 3.05 15.16
C THR A 311 14.58 1.84 14.24
N TYR A 312 15.47 1.62 13.28
CA TYR A 312 15.44 0.46 12.36
C TYR A 312 15.64 -0.85 13.13
N ASP A 313 16.45 -0.84 14.19
CA ASP A 313 16.65 -2.02 15.03
C ASP A 313 15.42 -2.38 15.89
N SER A 314 14.44 -1.48 16.01
CA SER A 314 13.33 -1.65 16.96
C SER A 314 11.92 -1.49 16.36
N LYS A 315 11.78 -1.09 15.10
CA LYS A 315 10.50 -0.81 14.45
C LYS A 315 10.51 -1.17 12.97
N ILE A 316 9.32 -1.44 12.44
CA ILE A 316 9.06 -1.47 10.99
C ILE A 316 9.12 -0.03 10.46
N MET A 317 9.89 0.18 9.40
CA MET A 317 9.97 1.48 8.76
C MET A 317 8.97 1.57 7.61
N ARG A 318 7.94 2.41 7.77
CA ARG A 318 6.90 2.64 6.75
C ARG A 318 7.10 3.99 6.07
N VAL A 319 7.06 4.01 4.75
CA VAL A 319 6.94 5.26 3.97
C VAL A 319 5.72 5.12 3.09
N PHE A 320 4.88 6.14 3.00
CA PHE A 320 3.65 6.10 2.20
C PHE A 320 3.46 7.38 1.40
N GLU A 321 2.76 7.26 0.28
CA GLU A 321 2.31 8.39 -0.54
C GLU A 321 0.92 8.82 -0.13
N ASP A 322 0.58 10.08 -0.40
CA ASP A 322 -0.80 10.56 -0.29
C ASP A 322 -1.10 11.52 -1.46
N SER A 323 -1.66 10.93 -2.51
CA SER A 323 -2.08 11.58 -3.75
C SER A 323 -3.50 12.15 -3.70
N THR A 324 -4.13 12.15 -2.53
CA THR A 324 -5.53 12.55 -2.38
C THR A 324 -5.71 14.05 -2.19
N TRP A 325 -6.81 14.57 -2.70
CA TRP A 325 -7.24 15.95 -2.51
C TRP A 325 -7.62 16.22 -1.06
N ILE A 326 -8.32 15.29 -0.39
CA ILE A 326 -8.80 15.49 0.98
C ILE A 326 -7.66 15.65 2.00
N ALA A 327 -6.52 15.02 1.75
CA ALA A 327 -5.30 15.20 2.53
C ALA A 327 -4.66 16.58 2.29
N ARG A 328 -4.75 17.11 1.06
CA ARG A 328 -4.13 18.38 0.62
C ARG A 328 -5.00 19.62 0.83
N ALA A 329 -6.31 19.46 0.95
CA ALA A 329 -7.30 20.54 1.08
C ALA A 329 -7.29 21.39 2.38
N PRO A 330 -6.88 20.89 3.57
CA PRO A 330 -6.99 21.64 4.83
C PRO A 330 -6.10 22.90 4.95
N ASP A 331 -5.09 23.07 4.09
CA ASP A 331 -4.29 24.30 4.05
C ASP A 331 -3.97 24.72 2.60
N PRO A 332 -4.87 25.50 1.95
CA PRO A 332 -4.66 25.98 0.59
C PRO A 332 -3.56 27.04 0.47
N THR A 333 -2.96 27.47 1.59
CA THR A 333 -1.87 28.45 1.65
C THR A 333 -0.50 27.83 1.89
N ARG A 334 -0.45 26.53 2.20
CA ARG A 334 0.78 25.78 2.24
C ARG A 334 1.28 25.62 0.81
N ALA A 335 2.50 26.09 0.54
CA ALA A 335 3.24 25.63 -0.64
C ALA A 335 3.16 24.10 -0.68
N PRO A 336 3.05 23.44 -1.87
CA PRO A 336 2.91 21.99 -2.00
C PRO A 336 3.65 21.29 -0.87
N ASP A 337 2.91 20.77 0.13
CA ASP A 337 3.57 19.99 1.16
C ASP A 337 4.14 18.80 0.44
N ARG A 338 5.47 18.73 0.40
CA ARG A 338 6.24 17.82 -0.43
C ARG A 338 6.20 16.40 0.13
N GLY A 339 5.01 15.85 0.32
CA GLY A 339 4.82 14.42 0.04
C GLY A 339 4.99 14.26 -1.47
N GLN A 340 6.22 14.43 -1.96
CA GLN A 340 6.52 14.19 -3.36
C GLN A 340 6.23 12.72 -3.65
N PRO A 341 5.74 12.42 -4.86
CA PRO A 341 5.58 11.04 -5.28
C PRO A 341 6.89 10.28 -5.03
N MET A 342 6.76 9.06 -4.53
CA MET A 342 7.79 8.06 -4.62
C MET A 342 8.18 7.93 -6.08
N THR A 343 9.43 8.26 -6.40
CA THR A 343 9.98 8.07 -7.74
C THR A 343 10.66 6.71 -7.80
N THR A 344 10.91 6.21 -9.01
CA THR A 344 11.76 5.03 -9.24
C THR A 344 13.08 5.12 -8.46
N ALA A 345 13.71 6.30 -8.44
CA ALA A 345 14.97 6.52 -7.74
C ALA A 345 14.82 6.42 -6.22
N SER A 346 13.84 7.12 -5.63
CA SER A 346 13.65 7.11 -4.18
C SER A 346 13.21 5.75 -3.65
N VAL A 347 12.36 5.01 -4.38
CA VAL A 347 12.00 3.63 -4.07
C VAL A 347 13.22 2.71 -4.05
N GLY A 348 14.09 2.83 -5.06
CA GLY A 348 15.34 2.08 -5.09
C GLY A 348 16.29 2.44 -3.93
N HIS A 349 16.33 3.71 -3.50
CA HIS A 349 17.08 4.12 -2.32
C HIS A 349 16.48 3.54 -1.04
N MET A 350 15.17 3.66 -0.85
CA MET A 350 14.44 3.15 0.32
C MET A 350 14.68 1.65 0.52
N ALA A 351 14.60 0.85 -0.54
CA ALA A 351 14.88 -0.59 -0.49
C ALA A 351 16.33 -0.90 -0.05
N ARG A 352 17.31 -0.13 -0.52
CA ARG A 352 18.74 -0.26 -0.16
C ARG A 352 19.05 0.30 1.23
N CYS A 353 18.21 1.18 1.73
CA CYS A 353 18.34 1.81 3.04
C CYS A 353 17.53 1.08 4.13
N GLY A 354 16.83 0.00 3.80
CA GLY A 354 16.13 -0.85 4.76
C GLY A 354 14.75 -0.35 5.16
N VAL A 355 14.08 0.43 4.30
CA VAL A 355 12.65 0.69 4.48
C VAL A 355 11.90 -0.63 4.27
N ASP A 356 11.11 -1.02 5.27
CA ASP A 356 10.42 -2.30 5.29
C ASP A 356 9.09 -2.25 4.56
N LEU A 357 8.33 -1.16 4.65
CA LEU A 357 6.98 -1.07 4.09
C LEU A 357 6.82 0.19 3.24
N LEU A 358 6.47 0.00 1.97
CA LEU A 358 6.06 1.09 1.08
C LEU A 358 4.54 1.10 0.95
N GLY A 359 3.90 2.26 1.10
CA GLY A 359 2.49 2.47 0.79
C GLY A 359 2.37 3.33 -0.47
N MET A 360 2.51 2.71 -1.64
CA MET A 360 2.48 3.44 -2.92
C MET A 360 1.05 3.81 -3.32
N ASP A 361 0.91 4.95 -3.98
CA ASP A 361 -0.28 5.41 -4.69
C ASP A 361 -0.09 5.23 -6.20
N GLN A 362 -1.20 5.07 -6.92
CA GLN A 362 -1.27 5.04 -8.38
C GLN A 362 -0.34 3.98 -9.00
N LEU A 363 -0.15 2.85 -8.32
CA LEU A 363 0.69 1.76 -8.81
C LEU A 363 0.10 1.15 -10.09
N LEU A 364 0.96 0.88 -11.08
CA LEU A 364 0.59 0.24 -12.34
C LEU A 364 1.48 -0.99 -12.59
N PRO A 365 1.07 -1.96 -13.43
CA PRO A 365 1.88 -3.18 -13.66
C PRO A 365 3.24 -2.88 -14.29
N LYS A 366 3.36 -1.85 -15.14
CA LYS A 366 4.63 -1.44 -15.79
C LYS A 366 5.30 -0.27 -15.07
N ASP A 367 5.01 -0.09 -13.79
CA ASP A 367 5.58 0.98 -12.99
C ASP A 367 7.05 0.69 -12.67
N GLY A 368 7.94 1.62 -13.03
CA GLY A 368 9.39 1.50 -12.79
C GLY A 368 9.75 1.34 -11.30
N ARG A 369 8.87 1.74 -10.38
CA ARG A 369 9.04 1.55 -8.93
C ARG A 369 9.14 0.07 -8.55
N LEU A 370 8.39 -0.81 -9.21
CA LEU A 370 8.48 -2.26 -8.99
C LEU A 370 9.85 -2.80 -9.44
N GLU A 371 10.35 -2.36 -10.59
CA GLU A 371 11.69 -2.74 -11.05
C GLU A 371 12.79 -2.21 -10.10
N ALA A 372 12.64 -0.99 -9.58
CA ALA A 372 13.58 -0.41 -8.63
C ALA A 372 13.66 -1.16 -7.29
N LEU A 373 12.60 -1.89 -6.92
CA LEU A 373 12.58 -2.77 -5.74
C LEU A 373 13.35 -4.07 -5.95
N VAL A 374 13.64 -4.44 -7.19
CA VAL A 374 14.58 -5.52 -7.46
C VAL A 374 15.97 -5.00 -7.10
N TRP A 375 16.57 -5.55 -6.05
CA TRP A 375 17.94 -5.24 -5.61
C TRP A 375 18.91 -6.39 -5.87
N SER A 376 18.41 -7.59 -6.11
CA SER A 376 19.16 -8.83 -6.36
C SER A 376 19.68 -8.95 -7.81
N PHE A 377 19.08 -9.81 -8.63
CA PHE A 377 19.57 -10.19 -9.97
C PHE A 377 19.59 -9.03 -10.97
N ALA A 378 20.64 -8.99 -11.79
CA ALA A 378 20.77 -8.01 -12.86
C ALA A 378 19.66 -8.17 -13.92
N PRO A 379 19.30 -7.10 -14.65
CA PRO A 379 18.44 -7.25 -15.83
C PRO A 379 18.97 -8.33 -16.79
N GLY A 380 18.11 -9.23 -17.25
CA GLY A 380 18.45 -10.42 -18.05
C GLY A 380 18.92 -11.66 -17.26
N GLU A 381 19.14 -11.57 -15.95
CA GLU A 381 19.48 -12.72 -15.11
C GLU A 381 18.26 -13.31 -14.39
N GLU A 382 18.11 -14.62 -14.45
CA GLU A 382 17.03 -15.34 -13.79
C GLU A 382 17.45 -15.92 -12.42
N PRO A 383 16.62 -15.82 -11.37
CA PRO A 383 16.90 -16.40 -10.06
C PRO A 383 17.09 -17.91 -10.06
N ALA A 384 16.45 -18.61 -11.01
CA ALA A 384 16.62 -20.05 -11.18
C ALA A 384 18.06 -20.39 -11.60
N LEU A 385 18.66 -21.33 -10.87
CA LEU A 385 20.03 -21.81 -11.10
C LEU A 385 20.02 -23.07 -11.97
N ALA A 386 20.83 -23.06 -13.02
CA ALA A 386 21.15 -24.26 -13.78
C ALA A 386 22.22 -25.08 -13.04
N ALA A 387 22.29 -26.38 -13.33
CA ALA A 387 23.33 -27.23 -12.78
C ALA A 387 24.74 -26.68 -13.08
N GLY A 388 25.60 -26.59 -12.06
CA GLY A 388 26.95 -26.06 -12.18
C GLY A 388 27.05 -24.53 -12.22
N THR A 389 25.94 -23.80 -12.07
CA THR A 389 25.94 -22.34 -11.95
C THR A 389 25.70 -21.88 -10.52
N CYS A 390 26.44 -20.86 -10.12
CA CYS A 390 26.44 -20.29 -8.78
C CYS A 390 26.29 -18.77 -8.85
N THR A 391 25.82 -18.15 -7.76
CA THR A 391 25.49 -16.73 -7.75
C THR A 391 26.61 -15.90 -7.13
N LYS A 392 26.99 -14.80 -7.79
CA LYS A 392 27.87 -13.79 -7.24
C LYS A 392 27.25 -12.40 -7.28
N GLN A 393 27.60 -11.56 -6.32
CA GLN A 393 27.37 -10.12 -6.39
C GLN A 393 28.48 -9.46 -7.20
N ARG A 394 28.12 -8.57 -8.13
CA ARG A 394 29.05 -7.78 -8.95
C ARG A 394 29.43 -6.46 -8.29
N ALA A 395 30.35 -5.77 -8.95
CA ALA A 395 30.76 -4.41 -8.65
C ALA A 395 29.67 -3.31 -8.88
N ASP A 396 28.42 -3.66 -9.16
CA ASP A 396 27.28 -2.73 -9.12
C ASP A 396 26.24 -3.14 -8.05
N GLY A 397 26.55 -4.17 -7.25
CA GLY A 397 25.65 -4.72 -6.25
C GLY A 397 24.60 -5.68 -6.80
N ARG A 398 24.52 -5.88 -8.12
CA ARG A 398 23.59 -6.81 -8.75
C ARG A 398 24.14 -8.22 -8.76
N TRP A 399 23.23 -9.19 -8.74
CA TRP A 399 23.58 -10.61 -8.76
C TRP A 399 23.62 -11.12 -10.19
N VAL A 400 24.61 -11.96 -10.47
CA VAL A 400 24.74 -12.68 -11.74
C VAL A 400 25.12 -14.12 -11.47
N LYS A 401 24.91 -14.96 -12.47
CA LYS A 401 25.35 -16.36 -12.46
C LYS A 401 26.75 -16.48 -13.04
N ASP A 402 27.51 -17.42 -12.52
CA ASP A 402 28.83 -17.78 -13.02
C ASP A 402 29.09 -19.28 -12.75
N SER A 403 30.10 -19.86 -13.38
CA SER A 403 30.50 -21.25 -13.12
C SER A 403 30.89 -21.42 -11.66
N CYS A 404 30.34 -22.41 -10.96
CA CYS A 404 30.69 -22.70 -9.56
C CYS A 404 32.19 -22.99 -9.35
N THR A 405 32.89 -23.40 -10.42
CA THR A 405 34.34 -23.68 -10.40
C THR A 405 35.20 -22.43 -10.60
N ALA A 406 34.61 -21.29 -10.96
CA ALA A 406 35.33 -20.03 -11.03
C ALA A 406 35.84 -19.63 -9.64
N LYS A 407 36.96 -18.91 -9.59
CA LYS A 407 37.49 -18.38 -8.33
C LYS A 407 36.99 -16.96 -8.10
N GLN A 408 36.30 -16.75 -6.99
CA GLN A 408 35.89 -15.44 -6.49
C GLN A 408 36.11 -15.39 -4.99
N ARG A 409 36.23 -14.20 -4.41
CA ARG A 409 36.16 -14.08 -2.95
C ARG A 409 34.76 -14.45 -2.49
N ALA A 410 34.60 -15.03 -1.31
CA ALA A 410 33.30 -15.36 -0.76
C ALA A 410 32.80 -14.25 0.17
N ALA A 411 31.52 -13.91 0.08
CA ALA A 411 30.86 -13.03 1.02
C ALA A 411 30.71 -13.73 2.37
N CYS A 412 31.26 -13.13 3.42
CA CYS A 412 31.15 -13.65 4.78
C CYS A 412 30.40 -12.64 5.66
N VAL A 413 29.66 -13.14 6.64
CA VAL A 413 28.99 -12.32 7.66
C VAL A 413 29.36 -12.79 9.06
N LYS A 414 29.66 -11.84 9.94
CA LYS A 414 29.93 -12.08 11.36
C LYS A 414 29.31 -10.96 12.18
N ASP A 415 28.46 -11.30 13.14
CA ASP A 415 27.77 -10.33 14.01
C ASP A 415 27.06 -9.20 13.21
N GLY A 416 26.50 -9.54 12.04
CA GLY A 416 25.85 -8.60 11.13
C GLY A 416 26.79 -7.77 10.23
N ALA A 417 28.11 -7.84 10.44
CA ALA A 417 29.10 -7.18 9.61
C ALA A 417 29.52 -8.06 8.43
N TYR A 418 29.42 -7.51 7.22
CA TYR A 418 29.85 -8.18 5.99
C TYR A 418 31.34 -7.96 5.72
N SER A 419 31.99 -8.98 5.19
CA SER A 419 33.38 -8.94 4.71
C SER A 419 33.58 -9.95 3.58
N LEU A 420 34.75 -9.94 2.94
CA LEU A 420 35.13 -10.93 1.93
C LEU A 420 36.25 -11.84 2.45
N THR A 421 36.31 -13.08 1.96
CA THR A 421 37.48 -13.95 2.19
C THR A 421 38.76 -13.29 1.67
N PRO A 422 39.91 -13.45 2.37
CA PRO A 422 41.16 -12.84 1.93
C PRO A 422 41.61 -13.31 0.53
N GLN A 423 41.31 -14.56 0.18
CA GLN A 423 41.66 -15.17 -1.11
C GLN A 423 40.41 -15.54 -1.90
N ALA A 424 40.55 -15.56 -3.22
CA ALA A 424 39.52 -16.08 -4.12
C ALA A 424 39.49 -17.61 -4.06
N VAL A 425 38.31 -18.17 -3.91
CA VAL A 425 38.03 -19.60 -3.72
C VAL A 425 36.95 -20.06 -4.70
N THR A 426 36.84 -21.37 -4.90
CA THR A 426 35.69 -21.92 -5.63
C THR A 426 34.42 -21.75 -4.79
N PHE A 427 33.24 -21.91 -5.40
CA PHE A 427 32.00 -21.86 -4.64
C PHE A 427 31.92 -22.95 -3.57
N GLU A 428 32.39 -24.17 -3.88
CA GLU A 428 32.38 -25.31 -2.96
C GLU A 428 33.20 -25.03 -1.69
N ASP A 429 34.33 -24.35 -1.83
CA ASP A 429 35.23 -23.99 -0.74
C ASP A 429 34.79 -22.73 0.04
N ALA A 430 33.81 -21.97 -0.47
CA ALA A 430 33.43 -20.66 0.06
C ALA A 430 32.99 -20.73 1.52
N LYS A 431 32.24 -21.78 1.88
CA LYS A 431 31.76 -22.01 3.24
C LYS A 431 32.91 -22.18 4.24
N ASP A 432 33.85 -23.05 3.90
CA ASP A 432 34.99 -23.36 4.77
C ASP A 432 35.95 -22.17 4.86
N ALA A 433 36.12 -21.42 3.76
CA ALA A 433 36.92 -20.21 3.75
C ALA A 433 36.34 -19.11 4.67
N CYS A 434 35.02 -18.91 4.70
CA CYS A 434 34.40 -18.01 5.68
C CYS A 434 34.52 -18.54 7.11
N ALA A 435 34.32 -19.85 7.32
CA ALA A 435 34.45 -20.48 8.64
C ALA A 435 35.87 -20.32 9.22
N ALA A 436 36.90 -20.43 8.39
CA ALA A 436 38.30 -20.19 8.78
C ALA A 436 38.56 -18.75 9.27
N ALA A 437 37.74 -17.78 8.82
CA ALA A 437 37.75 -16.40 9.30
C ALA A 437 36.82 -16.18 10.52
N GLY A 438 36.21 -17.23 11.05
CA GLY A 438 35.23 -17.15 12.14
C GLY A 438 33.92 -16.46 11.73
N ALA A 439 33.55 -16.57 10.45
CA ALA A 439 32.36 -15.97 9.86
C ALA A 439 31.54 -17.03 9.11
N THR A 440 30.30 -16.69 8.73
CA THR A 440 29.41 -17.57 7.97
C THR A 440 29.36 -17.14 6.51
N PHE A 441 29.33 -18.09 5.58
CA PHE A 441 29.10 -17.78 4.16
C PHE A 441 27.71 -17.16 3.98
N ALA A 442 27.68 -15.99 3.33
CA ALA A 442 26.56 -15.08 3.46
C ALA A 442 25.67 -15.06 2.22
N LEU A 443 24.36 -15.00 2.46
CA LEU A 443 23.35 -14.68 1.47
C LEU A 443 22.56 -13.46 1.96
N PRO A 444 22.75 -12.26 1.38
CA PRO A 444 21.93 -11.10 1.72
C PRO A 444 20.46 -11.40 1.46
N ARG A 445 19.59 -11.15 2.45
CA ARG A 445 18.15 -11.44 2.39
C ARG A 445 17.30 -10.19 2.13
N THR A 446 17.90 -9.00 2.23
CA THR A 446 17.25 -7.70 1.97
C THR A 446 18.12 -6.78 1.10
N GLY A 447 17.51 -5.75 0.52
CA GLY A 447 18.24 -4.73 -0.24
C GLY A 447 19.27 -3.98 0.61
N HIS A 448 18.99 -3.82 1.90
CA HIS A 448 19.91 -3.21 2.86
C HIS A 448 21.12 -4.10 3.15
N GLU A 449 20.91 -5.40 3.39
CA GLU A 449 21.99 -6.37 3.53
C GLU A 449 22.84 -6.45 2.26
N ASN A 450 22.21 -6.47 1.09
CA ASN A 450 22.91 -6.48 -0.19
C ASN A 450 23.79 -5.24 -0.37
N SER A 451 23.30 -4.08 0.04
CA SER A 451 24.03 -2.81 -0.01
C SER A 451 25.18 -2.76 0.98
N ARG A 452 25.02 -3.36 2.18
CA ARG A 452 26.10 -3.51 3.17
C ARG A 452 27.21 -4.44 2.67
N LEU A 453 26.86 -5.58 2.07
CA LEU A 453 27.84 -6.44 1.42
C LEU A 453 28.58 -5.69 0.31
N ARG A 454 27.86 -4.97 -0.54
CA ARG A 454 28.45 -4.19 -1.63
C ARG A 454 29.43 -3.13 -1.10
N ALA A 455 29.09 -2.44 -0.01
CA ALA A 455 30.00 -1.49 0.62
C ALA A 455 31.27 -2.16 1.16
N ALA A 456 31.13 -3.35 1.78
CA ALA A 456 32.27 -4.12 2.28
C ALA A 456 33.15 -4.71 1.16
N ALA A 457 32.55 -5.10 0.04
CA ALA A 457 33.24 -5.70 -1.11
C ALA A 457 34.04 -4.68 -1.94
N GLY A 458 33.68 -3.40 -1.90
CA GLY A 458 34.27 -2.41 -2.81
C GLY A 458 34.08 -2.84 -4.26
N SER A 459 35.09 -2.71 -5.11
CA SER A 459 35.01 -3.12 -6.52
C SER A 459 35.05 -4.64 -6.76
N ASP A 460 35.24 -5.45 -5.72
CA ASP A 460 35.35 -6.91 -5.87
C ASP A 460 33.96 -7.54 -6.13
N ALA A 461 33.96 -8.64 -6.88
CA ALA A 461 32.81 -9.53 -6.94
C ALA A 461 32.91 -10.58 -5.81
N ALA A 462 31.75 -11.05 -5.34
CA ALA A 462 31.69 -11.94 -4.19
C ALA A 462 30.72 -13.11 -4.43
N TRP A 463 31.16 -14.34 -4.18
CA TRP A 463 30.24 -15.48 -4.08
C TRP A 463 29.22 -15.23 -2.98
N LEU A 464 27.97 -15.60 -3.24
CA LEU A 464 26.85 -15.55 -2.31
C LEU A 464 26.42 -16.97 -1.97
N ASP A 465 25.88 -17.23 -0.78
CA ASP A 465 25.39 -18.57 -0.40
C ASP A 465 24.05 -18.93 -1.08
N HIS A 466 24.02 -18.78 -2.41
CA HIS A 466 22.94 -19.08 -3.33
C HIS A 466 23.52 -19.87 -4.52
N GLY A 467 23.76 -21.16 -4.29
CA GLY A 467 24.36 -22.06 -5.29
C GLY A 467 23.79 -23.47 -5.29
N LYS A 468 22.75 -23.73 -4.50
CA LYS A 468 21.97 -24.98 -4.58
C LYS A 468 20.58 -24.63 -5.12
N PRO A 469 20.02 -25.44 -6.04
CA PRO A 469 18.73 -25.14 -6.64
C PRO A 469 17.69 -24.96 -5.54
N ALA A 470 17.10 -23.76 -5.47
CA ALA A 470 15.79 -23.62 -4.86
C ALA A 470 14.83 -24.51 -5.65
N SER A 471 13.93 -25.20 -4.95
CA SER A 471 12.83 -25.93 -5.58
C SER A 471 12.16 -25.04 -6.64
N PRO A 472 11.74 -25.62 -7.78
CA PRO A 472 11.22 -24.82 -8.90
C PRO A 472 10.11 -23.90 -8.42
N VAL A 473 10.22 -22.62 -8.78
CA VAL A 473 9.09 -21.69 -8.78
C VAL A 473 8.02 -22.34 -9.64
N VAL A 474 6.87 -22.64 -9.02
CA VAL A 474 5.72 -23.18 -9.76
C VAL A 474 5.30 -22.09 -10.73
N GLU A 475 5.49 -22.34 -12.03
CA GLU A 475 4.93 -21.47 -13.07
C GLU A 475 3.42 -21.32 -12.80
N PRO A 476 2.86 -20.11 -12.92
CA PRO A 476 1.43 -19.92 -12.71
C PRO A 476 0.68 -20.85 -13.67
N PRO A 477 -0.37 -21.57 -13.21
CA PRO A 477 -1.18 -22.37 -14.10
C PRO A 477 -1.76 -21.49 -15.21
N ASP A 478 -1.93 -22.12 -16.38
CA ASP A 478 -2.51 -21.56 -17.59
C ASP A 478 -3.73 -20.66 -17.32
N ARG A 479 -3.83 -19.63 -18.16
CA ARG A 479 -4.90 -18.63 -18.20
C ARG A 479 -6.28 -19.30 -18.03
N ASP A 480 -6.98 -19.00 -16.94
CA ASP A 480 -8.39 -19.34 -16.85
C ASP A 480 -9.16 -18.65 -18.00
N PRO A 481 -10.02 -19.36 -18.75
CA PRO A 481 -10.87 -18.74 -19.75
C PRO A 481 -11.85 -17.78 -19.05
N VAL A 482 -11.88 -16.56 -19.58
CA VAL A 482 -12.71 -15.45 -19.12
C VAL A 482 -14.19 -15.82 -19.18
N THR A 483 -14.87 -15.83 -18.02
CA THR A 483 -16.32 -15.61 -18.00
C THR A 483 -16.57 -14.13 -18.28
N PRO A 484 -17.25 -13.77 -19.38
CA PRO A 484 -17.60 -12.37 -19.62
C PRO A 484 -18.50 -11.85 -18.50
N PRO A 485 -18.46 -10.54 -18.19
CA PRO A 485 -19.43 -9.94 -17.29
C PRO A 485 -20.84 -10.23 -17.81
N VAL A 486 -21.75 -10.59 -16.89
CA VAL A 486 -23.16 -10.77 -17.18
C VAL A 486 -23.67 -9.48 -17.85
N GLU A 487 -24.02 -9.56 -19.13
CA GLU A 487 -24.78 -8.51 -19.80
C GLU A 487 -26.06 -8.27 -19.01
N VAL A 488 -26.19 -7.09 -18.41
CA VAL A 488 -27.48 -6.61 -17.95
C VAL A 488 -28.29 -6.36 -19.21
N PRO A 489 -29.41 -7.06 -19.45
CA PRO A 489 -30.18 -6.84 -20.66
C PRO A 489 -30.68 -5.40 -20.66
N ALA A 490 -30.36 -4.68 -21.74
CA ALA A 490 -30.94 -3.38 -22.02
C ALA A 490 -32.47 -3.51 -21.94
N ALA A 491 -33.10 -2.59 -21.22
CA ALA A 491 -34.55 -2.49 -21.14
C ALA A 491 -35.11 -2.25 -22.55
N GLY A 492 -35.51 -3.34 -23.22
CA GLY A 492 -36.25 -3.29 -24.46
C GLY A 492 -37.63 -2.72 -24.19
N ALA A 493 -37.91 -1.58 -24.82
CA ALA A 493 -39.25 -1.11 -25.06
C ALA A 493 -39.98 -2.17 -25.89
N ASP A 494 -40.87 -2.94 -25.25
CA ASP A 494 -42.13 -3.45 -25.82
C ASP A 494 -42.72 -4.52 -24.88
N ALA A 495 -43.67 -4.11 -24.05
CA ALA A 495 -44.71 -5.00 -23.51
C ALA A 495 -45.99 -4.20 -23.23
N PRO A 496 -47.18 -4.77 -23.52
CA PRO A 496 -48.42 -4.01 -23.68
C PRO A 496 -49.09 -3.67 -22.35
N ALA A 497 -49.88 -2.60 -22.39
CA ALA A 497 -50.69 -2.11 -21.28
C ALA A 497 -51.69 -3.15 -20.77
N ALA A 498 -51.72 -3.36 -19.45
CA ALA A 498 -52.80 -4.04 -18.77
C ALA A 498 -53.12 -3.34 -17.43
N GLY A 499 -54.37 -2.87 -17.33
CA GLY A 499 -55.20 -2.94 -16.12
C GLY A 499 -54.80 -2.07 -14.93
N ALA A 500 -55.41 -0.88 -14.85
CA ALA A 500 -55.48 -0.10 -13.63
C ALA A 500 -56.29 -0.82 -12.54
N GLU A 501 -55.77 -0.86 -11.31
CA GLU A 501 -56.57 -0.88 -10.08
C GLU A 501 -55.76 -0.24 -8.93
N THR A 502 -56.26 0.89 -8.45
CA THR A 502 -55.75 1.69 -7.33
C THR A 502 -56.24 1.13 -5.99
N PRO A 503 -55.39 1.11 -4.95
CA PRO A 503 -55.89 1.27 -3.59
C PRO A 503 -55.28 2.49 -2.87
N ALA A 504 -56.21 3.36 -2.49
CA ALA A 504 -56.28 4.20 -1.29
C ALA A 504 -54.99 4.68 -0.61
N ALA A 505 -54.83 6.01 -0.63
CA ALA A 505 -53.95 6.79 0.21
C ALA A 505 -54.25 6.61 1.72
N VAL A 506 -53.23 6.21 2.48
CA VAL A 506 -53.25 6.29 3.94
C VAL A 506 -52.69 7.66 4.36
N GLN A 507 -53.54 8.46 4.99
CA GLN A 507 -53.22 9.78 5.53
C GLN A 507 -52.32 9.65 6.76
N VAL A 508 -51.15 10.30 6.72
CA VAL A 508 -50.29 10.53 7.88
C VAL A 508 -50.68 11.88 8.51
N PRO A 509 -51.03 11.97 9.80
CA PRO A 509 -51.38 13.24 10.42
C PRO A 509 -50.15 14.11 10.69
N ARG A 510 -50.26 15.39 10.29
CA ARG A 510 -49.37 16.50 10.63
C ARG A 510 -49.42 16.80 12.13
N ALA A 511 -48.25 16.88 12.76
CA ALA A 511 -47.96 17.72 13.93
C ALA A 511 -46.68 18.50 13.55
N GLY A 512 -46.62 19.83 13.55
CA GLY A 512 -47.00 20.76 14.60
C GLY A 512 -45.70 21.34 15.16
N SER A 513 -45.35 22.58 14.80
CA SER A 513 -44.24 23.35 15.35
C SER A 513 -44.54 24.84 15.13
N PRO A 514 -43.98 25.80 15.89
CA PRO A 514 -43.26 25.71 17.17
C PRO A 514 -43.69 26.81 18.18
N GLN A 515 -43.27 26.73 19.45
CA GLN A 515 -43.07 27.92 20.31
C GLN A 515 -42.00 27.67 21.42
N PRO A 516 -41.38 28.75 21.94
CA PRO A 516 -39.95 28.78 22.29
C PRO A 516 -39.69 28.54 23.78
N VAL A 517 -38.57 27.88 24.10
CA VAL A 517 -38.11 27.77 25.50
C VAL A 517 -36.65 28.21 25.65
N ALA A 518 -36.48 28.99 26.71
CA ALA A 518 -35.34 29.74 27.22
C ALA A 518 -33.91 29.19 27.01
N LYS A 519 -33.03 30.14 26.68
CA LYS A 519 -31.57 30.05 26.67
C LYS A 519 -31.03 29.73 28.08
N THR A 520 -30.25 28.65 28.20
CA THR A 520 -29.28 28.48 29.30
C THR A 520 -27.87 28.26 28.73
N LYS A 521 -26.93 29.12 29.14
CA LYS A 521 -25.51 29.09 28.74
C LYS A 521 -24.74 27.99 29.50
N PRO A 522 -23.90 27.18 28.86
CA PRO A 522 -22.82 26.49 29.54
C PRO A 522 -21.54 27.34 29.60
N LYS A 523 -20.95 27.35 30.78
CA LYS A 523 -19.77 28.12 31.19
C LYS A 523 -18.49 27.69 30.46
N ALA A 524 -17.73 28.68 30.00
CA ALA A 524 -16.38 28.53 29.49
C ALA A 524 -15.40 28.05 30.58
N LYS A 525 -15.06 26.75 30.61
CA LYS A 525 -13.90 26.22 31.33
C LYS A 525 -13.24 25.07 30.56
N SER A 526 -12.46 25.40 29.52
CA SER A 526 -11.41 24.47 29.03
C SER A 526 -10.23 25.16 28.33
N LYS A 527 -10.35 26.43 27.89
CA LYS A 527 -9.27 27.14 27.18
C LYS A 527 -8.07 27.63 28.04
N LYS A 528 -8.07 27.44 29.36
CA LYS A 528 -6.93 27.82 30.25
C LYS A 528 -5.89 26.70 30.48
N LYS A 529 -6.19 25.41 30.25
CA LYS A 529 -5.21 24.32 30.44
C LYS A 529 -4.30 24.08 29.22
N ALA A 530 -4.71 24.46 28.01
CA ALA A 530 -3.91 24.31 26.80
C ALA A 530 -2.80 25.39 26.65
N LYS A 531 -3.02 26.62 27.15
CA LYS A 531 -2.00 27.70 27.11
C LYS A 531 -0.89 27.54 28.16
N ALA A 532 -1.11 26.81 29.25
CA ALA A 532 -0.10 26.57 30.28
C ALA A 532 0.96 25.52 29.85
N LYS A 533 0.56 24.46 29.11
CA LYS A 533 1.50 23.44 28.61
C LYS A 533 2.43 23.96 27.51
N LYS A 534 1.98 24.90 26.65
CA LYS A 534 2.85 25.52 25.62
C LYS A 534 3.93 26.46 26.20
N ARG A 535 3.69 27.11 27.35
CA ARG A 535 4.72 27.96 28.02
C ARG A 535 5.79 27.16 28.77
N ALA A 536 5.47 25.97 29.28
CA ALA A 536 6.45 25.11 29.96
C ALA A 536 7.44 24.43 29.00
N LYS A 537 7.01 24.06 27.78
CA LYS A 537 7.87 23.42 26.76
C LYS A 537 8.89 24.40 26.15
N LYS A 538 8.56 25.70 26.06
CA LYS A 538 9.46 26.76 25.55
C LYS A 538 10.56 27.15 26.56
N LYS A 539 10.28 27.14 27.87
CA LYS A 539 11.30 27.39 28.92
C LYS A 539 12.32 26.24 29.09
N ARG A 540 11.94 24.99 28.79
CA ARG A 540 12.86 23.83 28.85
C ARG A 540 13.83 23.76 27.66
N ARG A 541 13.44 24.25 26.47
CA ARG A 541 14.34 24.33 25.30
C ARG A 541 15.36 25.48 25.39
N GLY A 542 15.02 26.60 26.04
CA GLY A 542 15.96 27.72 26.24
C GLY A 542 17.09 27.43 27.22
N LYS A 543 16.85 26.61 28.25
CA LYS A 543 17.85 26.31 29.30
C LYS A 543 18.87 25.22 28.92
N ARG A 544 18.67 24.51 27.81
CA ARG A 544 19.58 23.47 27.30
C ARG A 544 20.59 23.99 26.26
N ARG A 545 20.42 25.23 25.80
CA ARG A 545 21.33 25.92 24.86
C ARG A 545 22.37 26.83 25.53
N SER A 546 22.38 26.93 26.87
CA SER A 546 23.40 27.68 27.62
C SER A 546 24.34 26.80 28.45
N ARG A 547 24.36 25.48 28.16
CA ARG A 547 25.30 24.49 28.71
C ARG A 547 25.60 23.46 27.63
N ARG A 548 26.21 23.91 26.55
CA ARG A 548 27.07 23.16 25.63
C ARG A 548 27.89 24.18 24.87
#